data_AF-A0A644YKB2-F1
#
_entry.id   AF-A0A644YKB2-F1
#
_cell.length_a   1.000
_cell.length_b   1.000
_cell.length_c   1.000
_cell.angle_alpha   90.00
_cell.angle_beta   90.00
_cell.angle_gamma   90.00
#
_symmetry.space_group_name_H-M   'P 1'
#
loop_
_entity.id
_entity.type
_entity.pdbx_description
1 polymer ?
#
loop_
_entity_poly.entity_id
_entity_poly.type
_entity_poly.pdbx_seq_one_letter_code
_entity_poly.pdbx_strand_id
1 'polypeptide(L)' 'MKYLNTMQDRNGKNVDVDGHTHSKNEITDMPTKLSQFTNDVGFTKNALIQTVSNIAPSSPVLGQVWIQTY' A
#
# COMPACT_ATOMS: atom_id res chain seq x y z
N MET A 1 5.17 20.35 -31.76
CA MET A 1 4.06 20.85 -30.92
C MET A 1 3.14 19.68 -30.65
N LYS A 2 3.03 19.20 -29.41
CA LYS A 2 2.10 18.13 -29.05
C LYS A 2 0.71 18.78 -28.94
N TYR A 3 -0.17 18.50 -29.89
CA TYR A 3 -1.55 19.00 -29.82
C TYR A 3 -2.25 18.28 -28.67
N LEU A 4 -2.68 19.03 -27.67
CA LEU A 4 -3.49 18.51 -26.56
C LEU A 4 -4.95 18.54 -27.01
N ASN A 5 -5.49 17.39 -27.42
CA ASN A 5 -6.93 17.22 -27.62
C ASN A 5 -7.59 17.14 -26.24
N THR A 6 -8.09 18.28 -25.73
CA THR A 6 -8.95 18.28 -24.55
C THR A 6 -10.38 18.01 -25.01
N MET A 7 -11.02 16.94 -24.51
CA MET A 7 -12.48 16.91 -24.55
C MET A 7 -12.96 17.98 -23.56
N GLN A 8 -14.05 18.65 -23.86
CA GLN A 8 -14.70 19.58 -22.94
C GLN A 8 -16.01 18.94 -22.47
N ASP A 9 -16.33 19.09 -21.19
CA ASP A 9 -17.66 18.72 -20.70
C ASP A 9 -18.75 19.66 -21.27
N ARG A 10 -20.02 19.37 -20.98
CA ARG A 10 -21.15 20.18 -21.46
C ARG A 10 -21.18 21.61 -20.90
N ASN A 11 -20.33 21.90 -19.92
CA ASN A 11 -20.17 23.20 -19.29
C ASN A 11 -18.89 23.92 -19.78
N GLY A 12 -18.18 23.35 -20.77
CA GLY A 12 -16.97 23.93 -21.34
C GLY A 12 -15.73 23.75 -20.47
N LYS A 13 -15.79 22.94 -19.41
CA LYS A 13 -14.61 22.60 -18.61
C LYS A 13 -13.77 21.61 -19.40
N ASN A 14 -12.50 21.94 -19.62
CA ASN A 14 -11.55 21.01 -20.20
C ASN A 14 -11.45 19.77 -19.28
N VAL A 15 -11.73 18.60 -19.83
CA VAL A 15 -11.51 17.30 -19.19
C VAL A 15 -10.26 16.68 -19.80
N ASP A 16 -9.39 16.17 -18.93
CA ASP A 16 -8.26 15.34 -19.32
C ASP A 16 -8.78 14.04 -19.95
N VAL A 17 -8.49 13.85 -21.23
CA VAL A 17 -8.91 12.66 -22.01
C VAL A 17 -7.87 11.56 -21.95
N ASP A 18 -6.61 11.96 -21.85
CA ASP A 18 -5.50 11.06 -21.59
C ASP A 18 -5.30 11.02 -20.09
N GLY A 19 -5.53 9.86 -19.48
CA GLY A 19 -5.13 9.63 -18.10
C GLY A 19 -3.66 10.02 -17.90
N HIS A 20 -3.36 10.73 -16.83
CA HIS A 20 -1.99 11.08 -16.49
C HIS A 20 -1.30 9.92 -15.77
N THR A 21 0.01 9.81 -15.96
CA THR A 21 0.84 8.81 -15.29
C THR A 21 1.95 9.52 -14.52
N HIS A 22 2.34 8.92 -13.40
CA HIS A 22 3.51 9.34 -12.62
C HIS A 22 4.53 8.22 -12.59
N SER A 23 5.81 8.57 -12.68
CA SER A 23 6.88 7.65 -12.33
C SER A 23 6.90 7.45 -10.81
N LYS A 24 7.25 6.25 -10.35
CA LYS A 24 7.33 5.94 -8.91
C LYS A 24 8.19 6.94 -8.13
N ASN A 25 9.23 7.48 -8.78
CA ASN A 25 10.17 8.40 -8.16
C ASN A 25 9.60 9.82 -7.96
N GLU A 26 8.48 10.15 -8.60
CA GLU A 26 7.78 11.44 -8.45
C GLU A 26 6.86 11.46 -7.23
N ILE A 27 6.58 10.28 -6.65
CA ILE A 27 5.69 10.12 -5.50
C ILE A 27 6.56 9.94 -4.25
N THR A 28 6.64 11.00 -3.44
CA THR A 28 7.57 11.08 -2.30
C THR A 28 7.01 10.49 -1.00
N ASP A 29 5.70 10.25 -0.94
CA ASP A 29 4.96 9.83 0.25
C ASP A 29 4.40 8.40 0.15
N MET A 30 4.97 7.58 -0.73
CA MET A 30 4.59 6.18 -0.84
C MET A 30 4.77 5.44 0.50
N PRO A 31 3.74 4.75 1.01
CA PRO A 31 3.87 3.92 2.20
C PRO A 31 4.91 2.81 1.94
N THR A 32 5.82 2.65 2.90
CA THR A 32 6.91 1.65 2.85
C THR A 32 6.65 0.46 3.76
N LYS A 33 5.71 0.61 4.71
CA LYS A 33 5.32 -0.43 5.66
C LYS A 33 3.85 -0.78 5.48
N LEU A 34 3.55 -2.06 5.64
CA LEU A 34 2.18 -2.56 5.59
C LEU A 34 1.27 -1.87 6.63
N SER A 35 1.82 -1.45 7.77
CA SER A 35 1.09 -0.72 8.81
C SER A 35 0.63 0.70 8.42
N GLN A 36 1.13 1.26 7.31
CA GLN A 36 0.78 2.59 6.82
C GLN A 36 -0.45 2.58 5.90
N PHE A 37 -0.95 1.41 5.50
CA PHE A 37 -2.19 1.29 4.74
C PHE A 37 -3.39 1.39 5.70
N THR A 38 -3.90 2.60 5.92
CA THR A 38 -4.96 2.88 6.91
C THR A 38 -6.37 2.54 6.42
N ASN A 39 -6.57 2.37 5.12
CA ASN A 39 -7.88 2.19 4.47
C ASN A 39 -8.13 0.77 3.93
N ASP A 40 -7.28 -0.19 4.28
CA ASP A 40 -7.51 -1.58 3.90
C ASP A 40 -8.53 -2.20 4.87
N VAL A 41 -9.80 -2.20 4.44
CA VAL A 41 -10.93 -2.74 5.22
C VAL A 41 -10.70 -4.24 5.44
N GLY A 42 -10.27 -4.61 6.64
CA GLY A 42 -9.88 -5.97 7.00
C GLY A 42 -8.42 -6.10 7.43
N PHE A 43 -7.57 -5.10 7.17
CA PHE A 43 -6.23 -5.02 7.72
C PHE A 43 -6.29 -4.62 9.20
N THR A 44 -6.50 -5.62 10.07
CA THR A 44 -6.21 -5.45 11.48
C THR A 44 -4.71 -5.27 11.67
N LYS A 45 -4.29 -4.11 12.22
CA LYS A 45 -2.91 -3.89 12.71
C LYS A 45 -2.43 -4.97 13.70
N ASN A 46 -3.37 -5.77 14.22
CA ASN A 46 -3.16 -6.91 15.12
C ASN A 46 -3.22 -8.27 14.39
N ALA A 47 -2.91 -8.33 13.10
CA ALA A 47 -2.74 -9.62 12.43
C ALA A 47 -1.67 -10.43 13.16
N LEU A 48 -1.99 -11.67 13.53
CA LEU A 48 -1.06 -12.56 14.22
C LEU A 48 0.15 -12.81 13.32
N ILE A 49 1.34 -12.39 13.75
CA ILE A 49 2.59 -12.72 13.07
C ILE A 49 2.99 -14.12 13.54
N GLN A 50 2.85 -15.10 12.66
CA GLN A 50 3.21 -16.49 12.94
C GLN A 50 4.64 -16.75 12.48
N THR A 51 5.48 -17.28 13.38
CA THR A 51 6.83 -17.71 13.06
C THR A 51 6.97 -19.19 13.38
N VAL A 52 7.41 -19.98 12.39
CA VAL A 52 7.67 -21.41 12.54
C VAL A 52 9.17 -21.61 12.69
N SER A 53 9.60 -22.17 13.83
CA SER A 53 11.01 -22.41 14.14
C SER A 53 11.15 -23.49 15.20
N ASN A 54 12.21 -24.28 15.15
CA ASN A 54 12.56 -25.22 16.22
C ASN A 54 13.26 -24.56 17.41
N ILE A 55 13.73 -23.32 17.26
CA ILE A 55 14.35 -22.51 18.30
C ILE A 55 13.36 -21.42 18.73
N ALA A 56 13.11 -21.34 20.04
CA ALA A 56 12.26 -20.32 20.65
C ALA A 56 12.90 -18.93 20.55
N PRO A 57 12.11 -17.86 20.33
CA PRO A 57 12.62 -16.49 20.32
C PRO A 57 13.12 -16.09 21.71
N SER A 58 14.26 -15.40 21.77
CA SER A 58 14.86 -14.91 23.01
C SER A 58 14.07 -13.76 23.67
N SER A 59 13.14 -13.13 22.94
CA SER A 59 12.29 -12.06 23.43
C SER A 59 10.94 -12.12 22.73
N PRO A 60 9.95 -12.85 23.28
CA PRO A 60 8.62 -12.94 22.70
C PRO A 60 7.92 -11.57 22.76
N VAL A 61 7.34 -11.14 21.64
CA VAL A 61 6.59 -9.88 21.53
C VAL A 61 5.09 -10.17 21.53
N LEU A 62 4.31 -9.36 22.26
CA LEU A 62 2.86 -9.48 22.29
C LEU A 62 2.28 -9.40 20.86
N GLY A 63 1.47 -10.38 20.48
CA GLY A 63 0.89 -10.50 19.13
C GLY A 63 1.68 -11.38 18.16
N GLN A 64 2.84 -11.92 18.58
CA GLN A 64 3.57 -12.93 17.82
C GLN A 64 3.24 -14.34 18.34
N VAL A 65 3.01 -15.28 17.42
CA VAL A 65 2.80 -16.69 17.73
C VAL A 65 4.00 -17.48 17.23
N TRP A 66 4.66 -18.21 18.13
CA TRP A 66 5.72 -19.14 17.77
C TRP A 66 5.17 -20.57 17.71
N ILE A 67 5.42 -21.25 16.60
CA ILE A 67 5.01 -22.64 16.38
C ILE A 67 6.28 -23.49 16.35
N GLN A 68 6.42 -24.37 17.34
CA GLN A 68 7.49 -25.37 17.36
C GLN A 68 7.17 -26.49 16.38
N THR A 69 8.08 -26.74 15.45
CA THR A 69 8.07 -27.94 14.62
C THR A 69 9.16 -28.89 15.09
N TYR A 70 8.80 -30.17 15.22
CA TYR A 70 9.68 -31.28 15.60
C TYR A 70 10.25 -31.97 14.37
#